data_AF-A0AA35SIA4-F1
#
_entry.id   AF-A0AA35SIA4-F1
#
_cell.length_a   1.000
_cell.length_b   1.000
_cell.length_c   1.000
_cell.angle_alpha   90.00
_cell.angle_beta   90.00
_cell.angle_gamma   90.00
#
_symmetry.space_group_name_H-M   'P 1'
#
loop_
_entity.id
_entity.type
_entity.pdbx_description
1 polymer ?
#
loop_
_entity_poly.entity_id
_entity_poly.type
_entity_poly.pdbx_seq_one_letter_code
_entity_poly.pdbx_strand_id
1 'polypeptide(L)'
;MVRYCCCLNAGGSVTAGLGIYDTMQYVRPPVATWCVGQACSMGAFLLAAGQSGLRHALPNSRVMIHQPHGATGGQASDIAIHAEEFIKLKSLLNRLLAQHTGQPVDTIEKLTDRDKFMSAEEAREFGMVDAVLAHQSSPPDSSSNGDGSEDKVPQVAS
;
A
#
# COMPACT_ATOMS: atom_id res chain seq x y z
N MET A 1 13.51 -9.50 2.94
CA MET A 1 12.35 -8.60 2.78
C MET A 1 12.46 -7.93 1.44
N VAL A 2 11.45 -8.07 0.58
CA VAL A 2 11.36 -7.35 -0.69
C VAL A 2 10.60 -6.06 -0.43
N ARG A 3 11.07 -4.92 -0.97
CA ARG A 3 10.38 -3.63 -0.85
C ARG A 3 9.71 -3.30 -2.18
N TYR A 4 8.41 -3.07 -2.17
CA TYR A 4 7.62 -2.67 -3.32
C TYR A 4 7.14 -1.23 -3.12
N CYS A 5 7.56 -0.28 -3.98
CA CYS A 5 7.00 1.07 -3.98
C CYS A 5 5.79 1.17 -4.92
N CYS A 6 4.64 1.56 -4.37
CA CYS A 6 3.57 2.18 -5.13
C CYS A 6 3.87 3.68 -5.25
N CYS A 7 4.59 4.04 -6.30
CA CYS A 7 4.93 5.41 -6.66
C CYS A 7 4.19 5.75 -7.98
N LEU A 8 3.16 6.61 -7.96
CA LEU A 8 2.42 7.13 -9.15
C LEU A 8 1.66 6.08 -10.00
N ASN A 9 1.12 5.02 -9.41
CA ASN A 9 0.30 4.06 -10.16
C ASN A 9 -1.18 4.52 -10.16
N ALA A 10 -1.65 5.04 -11.31
CA ALA A 10 -3.05 5.46 -11.52
C ALA A 10 -4.03 4.28 -11.68
N GLY A 11 -3.60 3.05 -11.40
CA GLY A 11 -4.28 1.84 -11.85
C GLY A 11 -3.78 1.37 -13.21
N GLY A 12 -4.22 0.19 -13.62
CA GLY A 12 -3.80 -0.46 -14.85
C GLY A 12 -4.62 -1.71 -15.13
N SER A 13 -4.09 -2.61 -15.95
CA SER A 13 -4.76 -3.89 -16.23
C SER A 13 -4.94 -4.72 -14.95
N VAL A 14 -6.19 -5.13 -14.68
CA VAL A 14 -6.53 -5.99 -13.55
C VAL A 14 -5.76 -7.32 -13.61
N THR A 15 -5.62 -7.93 -14.79
CA THR A 15 -4.91 -9.20 -14.95
C THR A 15 -3.42 -9.07 -14.66
N ALA A 16 -2.79 -7.99 -15.11
CA ALA A 16 -1.39 -7.71 -14.79
C ALA A 16 -1.19 -7.49 -13.29
N GLY A 17 -2.10 -6.74 -12.65
CA GLY A 17 -2.07 -6.52 -11.20
C GLY A 17 -2.27 -7.81 -10.41
N LEU A 18 -3.17 -8.70 -10.84
CA LEU A 18 -3.35 -10.02 -10.22
C LEU A 18 -2.10 -10.90 -10.38
N GLY A 19 -1.39 -10.83 -11.50
CA GLY A 19 -0.10 -11.53 -11.65
C GLY A 19 0.97 -11.04 -10.67
N ILE A 20 1.05 -9.72 -10.43
CA ILE A 20 1.94 -9.15 -9.41
C ILE A 20 1.49 -9.60 -8.01
N TYR A 21 0.19 -9.52 -7.73
CA TYR A 21 -0.39 -9.96 -6.46
C TYR A 21 -0.03 -11.41 -6.15
N ASP A 22 -0.29 -12.33 -7.08
CA ASP A 22 0.00 -13.75 -6.91
C ASP A 22 1.49 -13.98 -6.69
N THR A 23 2.34 -13.24 -7.40
CA THR A 23 3.80 -13.30 -7.19
C THR A 23 4.16 -12.84 -5.77
N MET A 24 3.57 -11.74 -5.28
CA MET A 24 3.80 -11.25 -3.92
C MET A 24 3.40 -12.28 -2.85
N GLN A 25 2.30 -13.02 -3.08
CA GLN A 25 1.84 -14.06 -2.16
C GLN A 25 2.65 -15.37 -2.29
N TYR A 26 3.16 -15.66 -3.48
CA TYR A 26 3.87 -16.92 -3.77
C TYR A 26 5.33 -16.92 -3.29
N VAL A 27 6.01 -15.77 -3.37
CA VAL A 27 7.42 -15.69 -2.99
C VAL A 27 7.62 -15.88 -1.48
N ARG A 28 8.67 -16.59 -1.09
CA ARG A 28 9.00 -16.86 0.33
C ARG A 28 9.33 -15.60 1.16
N PRO A 29 10.09 -14.61 0.65
CA PRO A 29 10.42 -13.44 1.46
C PRO A 29 9.19 -12.56 1.68
N PRO A 30 9.00 -11.98 2.89
CA PRO A 30 7.92 -11.05 3.12
C PRO A 30 8.08 -9.82 2.21
N VAL A 31 6.97 -9.42 1.59
CA VAL A 31 6.89 -8.23 0.73
C VAL A 31 6.35 -7.07 1.54
N ALA A 32 7.15 -6.03 1.68
CA ALA A 32 6.76 -4.78 2.30
C ALA A 32 6.34 -3.77 1.24
N THR A 33 5.22 -3.10 1.45
CA THR A 33 4.65 -2.15 0.49
C THR A 33 4.80 -0.73 1.00
N TRP A 34 5.10 0.20 0.10
CA TRP A 34 5.30 1.61 0.41
C TRP A 34 4.49 2.48 -0.55
N CYS A 35 3.54 3.23 -0.02
CA CYS A 35 2.86 4.28 -0.77
C CYS A 35 3.66 5.58 -0.68
N VAL A 36 4.12 6.06 -1.83
CA VAL A 36 4.84 7.33 -1.96
C VAL A 36 4.08 8.18 -2.98
N GLY A 37 3.36 9.18 -2.49
CA GLY A 37 2.56 10.07 -3.33
C GLY A 37 1.14 9.55 -3.55
N GLN A 38 0.95 8.54 -4.40
CA GLN A 38 -0.39 7.96 -4.60
C GLN A 38 -0.38 6.46 -4.95
N ALA A 39 -1.39 5.76 -4.45
CA ALA A 39 -1.74 4.40 -4.83
C ALA A 39 -3.23 4.35 -5.16
N CYS A 40 -3.57 4.17 -6.43
CA CYS A 40 -4.96 4.22 -6.92
C CYS A 40 -5.34 2.92 -7.62
N SER A 41 -6.59 2.49 -7.49
CA SER A 41 -7.12 1.29 -8.16
C SER A 41 -6.26 0.05 -7.85
N MET A 42 -5.73 -0.66 -8.86
CA MET A 42 -4.83 -1.79 -8.65
C MET A 42 -3.56 -1.44 -7.84
N GLY A 43 -3.10 -0.19 -7.87
CA GLY A 43 -1.99 0.25 -7.01
C GLY A 43 -2.36 0.23 -5.52
N ALA A 44 -3.60 0.62 -5.19
CA ALA A 44 -4.12 0.55 -3.82
C ALA A 44 -4.35 -0.90 -3.39
N PHE A 45 -4.82 -1.76 -4.30
CA PHE A 45 -4.97 -3.19 -4.06
C PHE A 45 -3.63 -3.85 -3.72
N LEU A 46 -2.59 -3.60 -4.52
CA LEU A 46 -1.24 -4.13 -4.27
C LEU A 46 -0.62 -3.56 -3.00
N LEU A 47 -0.89 -2.30 -2.66
CA LEU A 47 -0.47 -1.71 -1.39
C LEU A 47 -1.02 -2.51 -0.20
N ALA A 48 -2.32 -2.81 -0.21
CA ALA A 48 -2.99 -3.57 0.84
C ALA A 48 -2.53 -5.03 0.91
N ALA A 49 -2.15 -5.61 -0.24
CA ALA A 49 -1.69 -6.99 -0.36
C ALA A 49 -0.26 -7.27 0.15
N GLY A 50 0.45 -6.23 0.61
CA GLY A 50 1.72 -6.40 1.31
C GLY A 50 1.55 -7.25 2.58
N GLN A 51 2.66 -7.79 3.07
CA GLN A 51 2.66 -8.56 4.31
C GLN A 51 2.12 -7.70 5.47
N SER A 52 1.20 -8.25 6.25
CA SER A 52 0.62 -7.57 7.42
C SER A 52 1.72 -7.09 8.38
N GLY A 53 1.61 -5.84 8.83
CA GLY A 53 2.61 -5.15 9.65
C GLY A 53 3.74 -4.47 8.84
N LEU A 54 3.83 -4.70 7.53
CA LEU A 54 4.87 -4.16 6.64
C LEU A 54 4.31 -3.32 5.50
N ARG A 55 3.09 -2.78 5.67
CA ARG A 55 2.44 -1.89 4.69
C ARG A 55 2.55 -0.45 5.19
N HIS A 56 3.15 0.41 4.37
CA HIS A 56 3.53 1.76 4.79
C HIS A 56 3.02 2.82 3.82
N ALA A 57 2.76 4.01 4.34
CA ALA A 57 2.50 5.21 3.54
C ALA A 57 3.29 6.41 4.06
N LEU A 58 3.68 7.33 3.18
CA LEU A 58 4.18 8.64 3.61
C LEU A 58 3.01 9.58 3.95
N PRO A 59 3.20 10.62 4.78
CA PRO A 59 2.10 11.43 5.32
C PRO A 59 1.21 12.10 4.27
N ASN A 60 1.80 12.54 3.15
CA ASN A 60 1.06 13.20 2.07
C ASN A 60 0.52 12.23 1.01
N SER A 61 0.58 10.93 1.27
CA SER A 61 0.15 9.93 0.31
C SER A 61 -1.38 9.88 0.21
N ARG A 62 -1.87 9.58 -0.98
CA ARG A 62 -3.30 9.36 -1.25
C ARG A 62 -3.54 7.92 -1.68
N VAL A 63 -4.57 7.32 -1.13
CA VAL A 63 -5.04 5.99 -1.52
C VAL A 63 -6.43 6.13 -2.11
N MET A 64 -6.66 5.52 -3.27
CA MET A 64 -7.98 5.49 -3.89
C MET A 64 -8.37 4.08 -4.29
N ILE A 65 -9.56 3.66 -3.86
CA ILE A 65 -10.17 2.40 -4.27
C ILE A 65 -11.44 2.67 -5.07
N HIS A 66 -11.68 1.82 -6.06
CA HIS A 66 -12.90 1.82 -6.85
C HIS A 66 -13.11 0.43 -7.46
N GLN A 67 -14.28 0.21 -8.05
CA GLN A 67 -14.57 -0.99 -8.80
C GLN A 67 -13.73 -1.06 -10.09
N PRO A 68 -13.45 -2.26 -10.61
CA PRO A 68 -12.80 -2.38 -11.91
C PRO A 68 -13.68 -1.75 -13.00
N HIS A 69 -13.04 -1.02 -13.91
CA HIS A 69 -13.70 -0.42 -15.06
C HIS A 69 -13.22 -1.12 -16.33
N GLY A 70 -14.13 -1.30 -17.28
CA GLY A 70 -13.83 -1.82 -18.61
C GLY A 70 -14.92 -1.46 -19.60
N ALA A 71 -14.53 -1.19 -20.84
CA ALA A 71 -15.44 -1.03 -21.95
C ALA A 71 -15.46 -2.33 -22.76
N THR A 72 -16.65 -2.81 -23.10
CA THR A 72 -16.84 -3.95 -24.01
C THR A 72 -17.84 -3.57 -25.09
N GLY A 73 -17.68 -4.15 -26.27
CA GLY A 73 -18.56 -3.93 -27.42
C GLY A 73 -18.48 -5.11 -28.37
N GLY A 74 -19.53 -5.35 -29.15
CA GLY A 74 -19.64 -6.53 -30.01
C GLY A 74 -21.08 -7.02 -30.11
N GLN A 75 -21.26 -8.29 -30.43
CA GLN A 75 -22.59 -8.88 -30.44
C GLN A 75 -23.17 -8.91 -29.02
N ALA A 76 -24.50 -8.95 -28.89
CA ALA A 76 -25.16 -9.00 -27.59
C ALA A 76 -24.65 -10.16 -26.71
N SER A 77 -24.30 -11.29 -27.32
CA SER A 77 -23.64 -12.43 -26.66
C SER A 77 -22.27 -12.08 -26.08
N ASP A 78 -21.43 -11.38 -26.84
CA ASP A 78 -20.07 -11.01 -26.40
C ASP A 78 -20.13 -10.01 -25.25
N ILE A 79 -21.06 -9.04 -25.34
CA ILE A 79 -21.32 -8.07 -24.27
C ILE A 79 -21.72 -8.80 -22.99
N ALA A 80 -22.62 -9.80 -23.09
CA ALA A 80 -23.06 -10.57 -21.94
C ALA A 80 -21.91 -11.38 -21.30
N ILE A 81 -21.08 -12.03 -22.10
CA ILE A 81 -19.91 -12.80 -21.62
C ILE A 81 -18.93 -11.89 -20.87
N HIS A 82 -18.60 -10.73 -21.46
CA HIS A 82 -17.69 -9.78 -20.84
C HIS A 82 -18.26 -9.13 -19.57
N ALA A 83 -19.56 -8.84 -19.55
CA ALA A 83 -20.23 -8.32 -18.36
C ALA A 83 -20.17 -9.33 -17.19
N GLU A 84 -20.41 -10.61 -17.47
CA GLU A 84 -20.30 -11.67 -16.47
C GLU A 84 -18.87 -11.78 -15.91
N GLU A 85 -17.85 -11.66 -16.77
CA GLU A 85 -16.45 -11.68 -16.35
C GLU A 85 -16.09 -10.46 -15.47
N PHE A 86 -16.59 -9.26 -15.80
CA PHE A 86 -16.38 -8.09 -14.95
C PHE A 86 -17.02 -8.24 -13.57
N ILE A 87 -18.21 -8.87 -13.48
CA ILE A 87 -18.86 -9.16 -12.21
C ILE A 87 -17.99 -10.13 -11.38
N LYS A 88 -17.47 -11.19 -12.01
CA LYS A 88 -16.57 -12.16 -11.34
C LYS A 88 -15.30 -11.48 -10.82
N LEU A 89 -14.66 -10.65 -11.64
CA LEU A 89 -13.45 -9.91 -11.25
C LEU A 89 -13.73 -8.92 -10.12
N LYS A 90 -14.84 -8.18 -10.17
CA LYS A 90 -15.27 -7.28 -9.09
C LYS A 90 -15.42 -8.04 -7.77
N SER A 91 -16.15 -9.15 -7.77
CA SER A 91 -16.33 -9.98 -6.58
C SER A 91 -15.01 -10.59 -6.06
N LEU A 92 -14.11 -11.00 -6.95
CA LEU A 92 -12.78 -11.50 -6.57
C LEU A 92 -11.95 -10.42 -5.87
N LEU A 93 -11.81 -9.24 -6.49
CA LEU A 93 -11.03 -8.13 -5.94
C LEU A 93 -11.58 -7.66 -4.58
N ASN A 94 -12.90 -7.55 -4.45
CA ASN A 94 -13.53 -7.12 -3.20
C ASN A 94 -13.29 -8.13 -2.07
N ARG A 95 -13.34 -9.43 -2.35
CA ARG A 95 -13.05 -10.49 -1.38
C ARG A 95 -11.60 -10.45 -0.91
N LEU A 96 -10.65 -10.30 -1.84
CA LEU A 96 -9.22 -10.22 -1.52
C LEU A 96 -8.90 -8.94 -0.75
N LEU A 97 -9.48 -7.80 -1.15
CA LEU A 97 -9.28 -6.55 -0.44
C LEU A 97 -9.88 -6.60 0.99
N ALA A 98 -11.05 -7.22 1.16
CA ALA A 98 -11.64 -7.49 2.47
C ALA A 98 -10.70 -8.34 3.35
N GLN A 99 -10.11 -9.39 2.78
CA GLN A 99 -9.12 -10.23 3.48
C GLN A 99 -7.92 -9.42 3.98
N HIS A 100 -7.36 -8.53 3.16
CA HIS A 100 -6.16 -7.75 3.52
C HIS A 100 -6.44 -6.56 4.43
N THR A 101 -7.64 -5.99 4.36
CA THR A 101 -8.03 -4.83 5.20
C THR A 101 -8.69 -5.23 6.51
N GLY A 102 -9.20 -6.46 6.61
CA GLY A 102 -10.01 -6.93 7.73
C GLY A 102 -11.43 -6.36 7.74
N GLN A 103 -11.83 -5.62 6.69
CA GLN A 103 -13.17 -5.08 6.54
C GLN A 103 -14.15 -6.17 6.04
N PRO A 104 -15.44 -6.10 6.41
CA PRO A 104 -16.47 -6.95 5.80
C PRO A 104 -16.55 -6.74 4.29
N VAL A 105 -16.81 -7.81 3.52
CA VAL A 105 -16.94 -7.75 2.06
C VAL A 105 -18.02 -6.75 1.65
N ASP A 106 -19.16 -6.72 2.33
CA ASP A 106 -20.25 -5.78 2.07
C ASP A 106 -19.83 -4.31 2.24
N THR A 107 -18.91 -4.03 3.16
CA THR A 107 -18.35 -2.69 3.37
C THR A 107 -17.45 -2.31 2.20
N ILE A 108 -16.58 -3.24 1.76
CA ILE A 108 -15.72 -3.04 0.59
C ILE A 108 -16.56 -2.82 -0.68
N GLU A 109 -17.61 -3.62 -0.90
CA GLU A 109 -18.48 -3.50 -2.07
C GLU A 109 -19.14 -2.12 -2.15
N LYS A 110 -19.65 -1.60 -1.02
CA LYS A 110 -20.25 -0.26 -0.97
C LYS A 110 -19.23 0.85 -1.21
N LEU A 111 -18.05 0.73 -0.62
CA LEU A 111 -17.03 1.78 -0.69
C LEU A 111 -16.27 1.80 -2.02
N THR A 112 -16.24 0.68 -2.74
CA THR A 112 -15.63 0.59 -4.07
C THR A 112 -16.60 0.92 -5.21
N ASP A 113 -17.91 1.05 -4.96
CA ASP A 113 -18.86 1.35 -6.04
C ASP A 113 -18.60 2.71 -6.72
N ARG A 114 -17.98 3.64 -6.00
CA ARG A 114 -17.48 4.91 -6.53
C ARG A 114 -16.03 5.12 -6.09
N ASP A 115 -15.39 6.12 -6.68
CA ASP A 115 -14.06 6.52 -6.28
C ASP A 115 -14.06 6.96 -4.82
N LYS A 116 -13.38 6.19 -3.96
CA LYS A 116 -13.18 6.50 -2.55
C LYS A 116 -11.73 6.88 -2.33
N PHE A 117 -11.50 8.17 -2.13
CA PHE A 117 -10.19 8.72 -1.75
C PHE A 117 -9.99 8.68 -0.23
N MET A 118 -8.77 8.39 0.17
CA MET A 118 -8.30 8.34 1.55
C MET A 118 -6.94 9.03 1.64
N SER A 119 -6.76 9.83 2.69
CA SER A 119 -5.46 10.27 3.18
C SER A 119 -4.65 9.08 3.72
N ALA A 120 -3.37 9.28 3.99
CA ALA A 120 -2.52 8.24 4.57
C ALA A 120 -3.05 7.73 5.92
N GLU A 121 -3.59 8.62 6.76
CA GLU A 121 -4.17 8.24 8.06
C GLU A 121 -5.51 7.52 7.91
N GLU A 122 -6.42 8.00 7.06
CA GLU A 122 -7.67 7.28 6.76
C GLU A 122 -7.39 5.91 6.17
N ALA A 123 -6.36 5.79 5.32
CA ALA A 123 -5.94 4.51 4.75
C ALA A 123 -5.41 3.55 5.83
N ARG A 124 -4.73 4.07 6.86
CA ARG A 124 -4.30 3.28 8.02
C ARG A 124 -5.50 2.80 8.84
N GLU A 125 -6.40 3.71 9.19
CA GLU A 125 -7.62 3.40 9.94
C GLU A 125 -8.52 2.40 9.20
N PHE A 126 -8.58 2.50 7.87
CA PHE A 126 -9.32 1.57 7.03
C PHE A 126 -8.67 0.19 6.95
N GLY A 127 -7.37 0.07 7.21
CA GLY A 127 -6.60 -1.17 7.11
C GLY A 127 -5.89 -1.38 5.78
N MET A 128 -5.76 -0.35 4.92
CA MET A 128 -4.98 -0.42 3.67
C MET A 128 -3.47 -0.45 3.93
N VAL A 129 -3.04 0.22 5.00
CA VAL A 129 -1.64 0.28 5.45
C VAL A 129 -1.58 0.10 6.96
N ASP A 130 -0.43 -0.32 7.47
CA ASP A 130 -0.21 -0.54 8.90
C ASP A 130 0.40 0.70 9.57
N ALA A 131 1.24 1.47 8.86
CA ALA A 131 1.91 2.64 9.42
C ALA A 131 2.06 3.81 8.44
N VAL A 132 1.94 5.02 8.98
CA VAL A 132 2.29 6.27 8.29
C VAL A 132 3.63 6.76 8.82
N LEU A 133 4.64 6.90 7.95
CA LEU A 133 6.03 7.16 8.35
C LEU A 133 6.51 8.51 7.81
N ALA A 134 6.80 9.47 8.70
CA ALA A 134 7.25 10.81 8.32
C ALA A 134 8.78 10.94 8.20
N HIS A 135 9.53 10.27 9.09
CA HIS A 135 10.99 10.30 9.12
C HIS A 135 11.53 8.90 9.31
N GLN A 136 12.72 8.64 8.76
CA GLN A 136 13.47 7.45 9.16
C GLN A 136 13.84 7.63 10.64
N SER A 137 13.57 6.63 11.48
CA SER A 137 14.22 6.60 12.79
C SER A 137 15.72 6.59 12.54
N SER A 138 16.43 7.62 13.00
CA SER A 138 17.89 7.67 12.96
C SER A 138 18.45 6.34 13.49
N PRO A 139 19.55 5.80 12.91
CA PRO A 139 20.22 4.69 13.56
C PRO A 139 20.55 5.09 15.00
N PRO A 140 20.49 4.17 15.98
CA PRO A 140 20.86 4.48 17.35
C PRO A 140 22.28 5.06 17.34
N ASP A 141 22.44 6.27 17.87
CA ASP A 141 23.73 6.97 17.95
C ASP A 141 24.76 6.04 18.60
N SER A 142 25.74 5.58 17.81
CA SER A 142 26.88 4.84 18.31
C SER A 142 27.90 5.78 18.94
N SER A 143 27.50 6.52 19.97
CA SER A 143 28.41 7.34 20.78
C SER A 143 28.01 7.31 22.25
N SER A 144 28.06 6.12 22.85
CA SER A 144 28.36 5.97 24.26
C SER A 144 29.75 5.35 24.39
N ASN A 145 30.77 6.20 24.50
CA ASN A 145 31.96 5.89 25.28
C ASN A 145 32.33 7.18 25.98
N GLY A 146 32.02 7.21 27.28
CA GLY A 146 32.62 8.19 28.17
C GLY A 146 34.10 7.87 28.32
N ASP A 147 34.92 8.91 28.29
CA ASP A 147 36.11 8.95 29.12
C ASP A 147 36.21 10.36 29.69
N GLY A 148 36.18 10.43 31.02
CA GLY A 148 36.43 11.63 31.77
C GLY A 148 37.94 11.80 31.89
N SER A 149 38.46 12.88 31.32
CA SER A 149 39.76 13.43 31.73
C SER A 149 39.64 14.95 31.78
N GLU A 150 39.75 15.46 33.01
CA GLU A 150 39.99 16.87 33.28
C GLU A 150 41.36 17.26 32.72
N ASP A 151 41.41 18.05 31.66
CA ASP A 151 42.61 18.83 31.32
C ASP A 151 42.39 20.29 31.73
N LYS A 152 42.82 20.61 32.96
CA LYS A 152 43.08 21.99 33.38
C LYS A 152 44.27 22.52 32.57
N VAL A 153 44.00 23.42 31.64
CA VAL A 153 45.04 24.24 31.01
C VAL A 153 45.56 25.26 32.04
N PRO A 154 46.86 25.31 32.37
CA PRO A 154 47.42 26.40 33.14
C PRO A 154 47.62 27.61 32.21
N GLN A 155 46.88 28.70 32.43
CA GLN A 155 47.25 29.99 31.83
C GLN A 155 48.45 30.56 32.58
N VAL A 156 49.56 30.64 31.85
CA VAL A 156 50.84 31.23 32.26
C VAL A 156 50.71 32.76 32.21
N ALA A 157 51.23 33.41 33.24
CA ALA A 157 51.33 34.85 33.39
C ALA A 157 52.21 35.50 32.32
N SER A 158 51.79 36.68 31.85
CA SER A 158 52.65 37.78 31.35
C SER A 158 51.87 39.08 31.47
#